data_AF-A0A1E1WQU3-F1
#
_entry.id   AF-A0A1E1WQU3-F1
#
_cell.length_a   1.000
_cell.length_b   1.000
_cell.length_c   1.000
_cell.angle_alpha   90.00
_cell.angle_beta   90.00
_cell.angle_gamma   90.00
#
_symmetry.space_group_name_H-M   'P 1'
#
loop_
_entity.id
_entity.type
_entity.pdbx_description
1 polymer ?
#
loop_
_entity_poly.entity_id
_entity_poly.type
_entity_poly.pdbx_seq_one_letter_code
_entity_poly.pdbx_strand_id
1 'polypeptide(L)'
;MYEHSIKVPRHFKIAANIVKKVSTEGGSVKTLLYDNKLRHFRTNVLFALITETIKHAADIDKIFETCSLLTNEPRLDPWLAKVLTSELLFGKKTLPGKSKPEQTILSYKDQFEKYTSDHQADLKTEAVRRPRYVRINTNLLTTSDAIRAFQDEEYRFVRCTSGSYNDYLQQIQGLSEYDFTQDYHVKTVFVFSAGTKLHENELYLENKIILQDKATAMAVHLLAPPPGSVALD
;
A
#
# COMPACT_ATOMS: atom_id res chain seq x y z
N MET A 1 -14.92 20.17 40.45
CA MET A 1 -13.72 19.44 40.00
C MET A 1 -13.77 19.44 38.48
N TYR A 2 -12.86 20.13 37.79
CA TYR A 2 -12.90 20.19 36.32
C TYR A 2 -12.53 18.80 35.76
N GLU A 3 -13.49 18.14 35.10
CA GLU A 3 -13.20 16.92 34.36
C GLU A 3 -12.16 17.23 33.28
N HIS A 4 -10.98 16.65 33.43
CA HIS A 4 -9.92 16.83 32.45
C HIS A 4 -10.33 16.13 31.16
N SER A 5 -10.35 16.86 30.05
CA SER A 5 -10.71 16.31 28.75
C SER A 5 -9.81 15.11 28.41
N ILE A 6 -10.44 13.97 28.12
CA ILE A 6 -9.72 12.75 27.75
C ILE A 6 -8.98 12.99 26.44
N LYS A 7 -7.67 12.75 26.45
CA LYS A 7 -6.81 12.94 25.28
C LYS A 7 -7.07 11.86 24.23
N VAL A 8 -7.19 12.28 22.98
CA VAL A 8 -7.24 11.38 21.81
C VAL A 8 -5.98 10.49 21.78
N PRO A 9 -6.11 9.18 21.48
CA PRO A 9 -4.99 8.28 21.32
C PRO A 9 -3.91 8.83 20.38
N ARG A 10 -2.65 8.72 20.80
CA ARG A 10 -1.52 9.39 20.14
C ARG A 10 -1.31 8.95 18.69
N HIS A 11 -1.60 7.69 18.37
CA HIS A 11 -1.43 7.15 17.02
C HIS A 11 -2.36 7.81 15.99
N PHE A 12 -3.60 8.16 16.36
CA PHE A 12 -4.50 8.90 15.48
C PHE A 12 -3.99 10.31 15.19
N LYS A 13 -3.44 11.00 16.20
CA LYS A 13 -2.83 12.34 16.00
C LYS A 13 -1.60 12.28 15.09
N ILE A 14 -0.76 11.25 15.26
CA ILE A 14 0.41 11.04 14.39
C ILE A 14 -0.04 10.77 12.96
N ALA A 15 -0.98 9.85 12.77
CA ALA A 15 -1.54 9.55 11.45
C ALA A 15 -2.14 10.79 10.79
N ALA A 16 -2.95 11.58 11.50
CA ALA A 16 -3.55 12.81 10.99
C ALA A 16 -2.50 13.83 10.53
N ASN A 17 -1.43 14.01 11.30
CA ASN A 17 -0.33 14.90 10.92
C ASN A 17 0.41 14.40 9.66
N ILE A 18 0.64 13.09 9.53
CA ILE A 18 1.31 12.54 8.35
C ILE A 18 0.39 12.66 7.12
N VAL A 19 -0.89 12.29 7.24
CA VAL A 19 -1.87 12.44 6.15
C VAL A 19 -1.94 13.90 5.69
N LYS A 20 -2.04 14.86 6.63
CA LYS A 20 -2.00 16.29 6.32
C LYS A 20 -0.77 16.66 5.50
N LYS A 21 0.44 16.31 5.99
CA LYS A 21 1.69 16.64 5.30
C LYS A 21 1.76 16.04 3.90
N VAL A 22 1.43 14.77 3.76
CA VAL A 22 1.44 14.09 2.44
C VAL A 22 0.48 14.79 1.48
N SER A 23 -0.70 15.20 1.95
CA SER A 23 -1.70 15.87 1.11
C SER A 23 -1.39 17.34 0.80
N THR A 24 -0.72 18.09 1.68
CA THR A 24 -0.49 19.54 1.50
C THR A 24 0.93 19.90 1.07
N GLU A 25 1.93 19.23 1.63
CA GLU A 25 3.36 19.52 1.42
C GLU A 25 4.00 18.52 0.44
N GLY A 26 3.33 17.40 0.16
CA GLY A 26 3.90 16.28 -0.59
C GLY A 26 4.89 15.45 0.23
N GLY A 27 5.45 14.42 -0.41
CA GLY A 27 6.41 13.52 0.21
C GLY A 27 5.87 12.11 0.45
N SER A 28 6.80 11.16 0.68
CA SER A 28 6.46 9.75 0.86
C SER A 28 6.03 9.45 2.29
N VAL A 29 4.91 8.73 2.43
CA VAL A 29 4.44 8.18 3.73
C VAL A 29 5.57 7.44 4.43
N LYS A 30 6.38 6.66 3.68
CA LYS A 30 7.49 5.90 4.26
C LYS A 30 8.54 6.83 4.87
N THR A 31 8.95 7.88 4.16
CA THR A 31 9.96 8.83 4.66
C THR A 31 9.48 9.52 5.93
N LEU A 32 8.22 9.94 5.98
CA LEU A 32 7.65 10.62 7.16
C LEU A 32 7.41 9.68 8.34
N LEU A 33 7.06 8.42 8.07
CA LEU A 33 6.73 7.45 9.11
C LEU A 33 7.97 6.79 9.74
N TYR A 34 9.01 6.55 8.94
CA TYR A 34 10.26 5.94 9.40
C TYR A 34 11.30 6.96 9.89
N ASP A 35 10.89 8.21 10.14
CA ASP A 35 11.67 9.16 10.93
C ASP A 35 12.00 8.53 12.30
N ASN A 36 13.27 8.64 12.73
CA ASN A 36 13.75 8.13 14.02
C ASN A 36 12.87 8.52 15.21
N LYS A 37 12.19 9.68 15.15
CA LYS A 37 11.26 10.16 16.18
C LYS A 37 10.05 9.24 16.38
N LEU A 38 9.68 8.44 15.39
CA LEU A 38 8.51 7.56 15.40
C LEU A 38 8.86 6.07 15.53
N ARG A 39 10.15 5.73 15.67
CA ARG A 39 10.63 4.33 15.73
C ARG A 39 10.04 3.50 16.87
N HIS A 40 9.62 4.13 17.96
CA HIS A 40 9.01 3.45 19.12
C HIS A 40 7.52 3.15 18.96
N PHE A 41 6.89 3.65 17.89
CA PHE A 41 5.49 3.35 17.60
C PHE A 41 5.37 2.09 16.74
N ARG A 42 4.19 1.47 16.76
CA ARG A 42 3.85 0.38 15.85
C ARG A 42 3.70 0.92 14.43
N THR A 43 4.82 1.15 13.74
CA THR A 43 4.89 1.76 12.40
C THR A 43 4.04 1.00 11.40
N ASN A 44 3.97 -0.33 11.45
CA ASN A 44 3.09 -1.11 10.58
C ASN A 44 1.60 -0.76 10.74
N VAL A 45 1.15 -0.53 11.98
CA VAL A 45 -0.25 -0.14 12.28
C VAL A 45 -0.51 1.28 11.79
N LEU A 46 0.43 2.20 12.01
CA LEU A 46 0.35 3.57 11.50
C LEU A 46 0.35 3.59 9.97
N PHE A 47 1.21 2.80 9.33
CA PHE A 47 1.30 2.69 7.88
C PHE A 47 -0.02 2.22 7.29
N ALA A 48 -0.62 1.17 7.85
CA ALA A 48 -1.92 0.67 7.43
C ALA A 48 -3.00 1.75 7.55
N LEU A 49 -3.12 2.39 8.73
CA LEU A 49 -4.10 3.44 8.98
C LEU A 49 -3.94 4.64 8.03
N ILE A 50 -2.72 5.12 7.84
CA ILE A 50 -2.42 6.26 6.95
C ILE A 50 -2.74 5.91 5.50
N THR A 51 -2.33 4.71 5.05
CA THR A 51 -2.56 4.28 3.67
C THR A 51 -4.05 4.08 3.39
N GLU A 52 -4.80 3.48 4.32
CA GLU A 52 -6.25 3.32 4.22
C GLU A 52 -6.97 4.68 4.20
N THR A 53 -6.49 5.64 5.02
CA THR A 53 -7.04 7.01 5.03
C THR A 53 -6.79 7.71 3.70
N ILE A 54 -5.59 7.60 3.13
CA ILE A 54 -5.24 8.21 1.84
C ILE A 54 -6.06 7.57 0.71
N LYS A 55 -6.19 6.24 0.72
CA LYS A 55 -6.95 5.48 -0.28
C LYS A 55 -8.41 5.92 -0.35
N HIS A 56 -9.04 6.17 0.80
CA HIS A 56 -10.44 6.57 0.90
C HIS A 56 -10.64 8.08 1.15
N ALA A 57 -9.61 8.91 0.97
CA ALA A 57 -9.69 10.33 1.33
C ALA A 57 -10.81 11.07 0.59
N ALA A 58 -10.94 10.83 -0.72
CA ALA A 58 -11.98 11.44 -1.56
C ALA A 58 -13.39 10.97 -1.17
N ASP A 59 -13.53 9.70 -0.79
CA ASP A 59 -14.79 9.13 -0.33
C ASP A 59 -15.23 9.75 0.99
N ILE A 60 -14.28 9.87 1.92
CA ILE A 60 -14.50 10.49 3.24
C ILE A 60 -14.86 11.97 3.09
N ASP A 61 -14.27 12.68 2.14
CA ASP A 61 -14.64 14.08 1.85
C ASP A 61 -16.11 14.19 1.42
N LYS A 62 -16.58 13.32 0.51
CA LYS A 62 -18.00 13.29 0.10
C LYS A 62 -18.94 12.94 1.26
N ILE A 63 -18.53 12.01 2.13
CA ILE A 63 -19.28 11.67 3.36
C ILE A 63 -19.40 12.91 4.26
N PHE A 64 -18.30 13.64 4.47
CA PHE A 64 -18.28 14.83 5.32
C PHE A 64 -19.14 15.95 4.77
N GLU A 65 -19.15 16.15 3.45
CA GLU A 65 -20.02 17.11 2.76
C GLU A 65 -21.49 16.74 2.92
N THR A 66 -21.85 15.48 2.68
CA THR A 66 -23.24 15.00 2.78
C THR A 66 -23.79 15.13 4.20
N CYS A 67 -22.98 14.81 5.21
CA CYS A 67 -23.34 14.95 6.62
C CYS A 67 -23.15 16.37 7.16
N SER A 68 -22.58 17.29 6.38
CA SER A 68 -22.16 18.63 6.82
C SER A 68 -21.33 18.61 8.12
N LEU A 69 -20.50 17.58 8.31
CA LEU A 69 -19.82 17.28 9.58
C LEU A 69 -18.99 18.46 10.07
N LEU A 70 -18.11 18.99 9.21
CA LEU A 70 -17.18 20.06 9.59
C LEU A 70 -17.89 21.41 9.80
N THR A 71 -19.08 21.58 9.24
CA THR A 71 -19.95 22.74 9.48
C THR A 71 -20.61 22.65 10.85
N ASN A 72 -21.11 21.47 11.20
CA ASN A 72 -21.76 21.21 12.49
C ASN A 72 -20.75 21.16 13.65
N GLU A 73 -19.53 20.71 13.38
CA GLU A 73 -18.49 20.48 14.38
C GLU A 73 -17.21 21.30 14.07
N PRO A 74 -17.26 22.65 14.12
CA PRO A 74 -16.16 23.52 13.68
C PRO A 74 -14.88 23.39 14.52
N ARG A 75 -14.95 22.75 15.69
CA ARG A 75 -13.79 22.49 16.56
C ARG A 75 -13.09 21.16 16.25
N LEU A 76 -13.66 20.34 15.38
CA LEU A 76 -13.10 19.06 14.99
C LEU A 76 -12.02 19.31 13.93
N ASP A 77 -10.79 18.86 14.20
CA ASP A 77 -9.71 18.94 13.21
C ASP A 77 -10.06 18.04 11.99
N PRO A 78 -10.10 18.59 10.76
CA PRO A 78 -10.51 17.82 9.58
C PRO A 78 -9.65 16.60 9.30
N TRP A 79 -8.33 16.68 9.53
CA TRP A 79 -7.42 15.57 9.27
C TRP A 79 -7.58 14.45 10.29
N LEU A 80 -7.79 14.80 11.55
CA LEU A 80 -8.13 13.85 12.59
C LEU A 80 -9.49 13.20 12.33
N ALA A 81 -10.48 13.97 11.89
CA ALA A 81 -11.78 13.44 11.49
C ALA A 81 -11.62 12.38 10.39
N LYS A 82 -10.87 12.70 9.33
CA LYS A 82 -10.63 11.75 8.22
C LYS A 82 -10.03 10.44 8.70
N VAL A 83 -9.00 10.49 9.53
CA VAL A 83 -8.34 9.30 10.07
C VAL A 83 -9.28 8.47 10.95
N LEU A 84 -10.06 9.12 11.83
CA LEU A 84 -11.00 8.44 12.71
C LEU A 84 -12.14 7.79 11.91
N THR A 85 -12.69 8.48 10.92
CA THR A 85 -13.71 7.94 10.01
C THR A 85 -13.16 6.79 9.18
N SER A 86 -11.90 6.88 8.72
CA SER A 86 -11.25 5.78 7.99
C SER A 86 -11.11 4.53 8.87
N GLU A 87 -10.64 4.67 10.11
CA GLU A 87 -10.54 3.54 11.05
C GLU A 87 -11.92 2.93 11.37
N LEU A 88 -12.96 3.76 11.46
CA LEU A 88 -14.33 3.36 11.75
C LEU A 88 -15.05 2.67 10.58
N LEU A 89 -14.79 3.07 9.33
CA LEU A 89 -15.47 2.50 8.16
C LEU A 89 -14.67 1.38 7.49
N PHE A 90 -13.36 1.60 7.30
CA PHE A 90 -12.51 0.76 6.47
C PHE A 90 -11.44 0.00 7.27
N GLY A 91 -11.07 0.50 8.46
CA GLY A 91 -10.09 -0.12 9.35
C GLY A 91 -10.70 -1.17 10.30
N LYS A 92 -10.48 -0.97 11.61
CA LYS A 92 -10.94 -1.90 12.66
C LYS A 92 -12.44 -1.87 12.94
N LYS A 93 -13.18 -0.98 12.28
CA LYS A 93 -14.63 -0.80 12.47
C LYS A 93 -15.05 -0.39 13.89
N THR A 94 -14.09 0.05 14.70
CA THR A 94 -14.30 0.42 16.10
C THR A 94 -13.35 1.56 16.47
N LEU A 95 -13.84 2.45 17.33
CA LEU A 95 -13.02 3.48 17.97
C LEU A 95 -13.09 3.27 19.50
N PRO A 96 -12.00 3.52 20.24
CA PRO A 96 -12.00 3.44 21.70
C PRO A 96 -13.06 4.33 22.38
N GLY A 97 -13.48 5.41 21.71
CA GLY A 97 -14.65 6.23 22.09
C GLY A 97 -14.46 7.08 23.34
N LYS A 98 -13.23 7.24 23.82
CA LYS A 98 -12.95 7.91 25.10
C LYS A 98 -12.78 9.41 24.97
N SER A 99 -12.27 9.90 23.83
CA SER A 99 -12.04 11.33 23.61
C SER A 99 -13.20 12.00 22.88
N LYS A 100 -13.34 13.31 23.05
CA LYS A 100 -14.41 14.09 22.41
C LYS A 100 -14.43 13.96 20.87
N PRO A 101 -13.29 14.06 20.14
CA PRO A 101 -13.28 13.83 18.69
C PRO A 101 -13.76 12.43 18.29
N GLU A 102 -13.40 11.39 19.04
CA GLU A 102 -13.87 10.02 18.78
C GLU A 102 -15.39 9.91 19.01
N GLN A 103 -15.90 10.50 20.09
CA GLN A 103 -17.33 10.50 20.40
C GLN A 103 -18.15 11.25 19.33
N THR A 104 -17.64 12.39 18.87
CA THR A 104 -18.24 13.12 17.74
C THR A 104 -18.29 12.24 16.50
N ILE A 105 -17.20 11.58 16.10
CA ILE A 105 -17.23 10.68 14.93
C ILE A 105 -18.20 9.51 15.13
N LEU A 106 -18.26 8.95 16.35
CA LEU A 106 -19.20 7.87 16.68
C LEU A 106 -20.67 8.30 16.63
N SER A 107 -21.00 9.56 16.94
CA SER A 107 -22.39 10.04 16.86
C SER A 107 -22.89 10.18 15.42
N TYR A 108 -22.00 10.26 14.43
CA TYR A 108 -22.34 10.30 13.01
C TYR A 108 -22.23 8.92 12.33
N LYS A 109 -21.87 7.86 13.09
CA LYS A 109 -21.62 6.52 12.56
C LYS A 109 -22.73 6.02 11.65
N ASP A 110 -23.99 6.10 12.09
CA ASP A 110 -25.13 5.58 11.33
C ASP A 110 -25.31 6.30 9.99
N GLN A 111 -25.00 7.60 9.93
CA GLN A 111 -25.06 8.38 8.69
C GLN A 111 -23.93 7.98 7.74
N PHE A 112 -22.73 7.75 8.27
CA PHE A 112 -21.59 7.30 7.47
C PHE A 112 -21.81 5.90 6.90
N GLU A 113 -22.34 4.97 7.71
CA GLU A 113 -22.67 3.62 7.27
C GLU A 113 -23.78 3.63 6.21
N LYS A 114 -24.81 4.46 6.37
CA LYS A 114 -25.86 4.64 5.38
C LYS A 114 -25.33 5.19 4.05
N TYR A 115 -24.51 6.24 4.10
CA TYR A 115 -23.89 6.76 2.87
C TYR A 115 -23.05 5.69 2.17
N THR A 116 -22.29 4.94 2.96
CA THR A 116 -21.42 3.87 2.46
C THR A 116 -22.23 2.73 1.84
N SER A 117 -23.38 2.35 2.42
CA SER A 117 -24.27 1.33 1.84
C SER A 117 -24.89 1.78 0.53
N ASP A 118 -25.35 3.03 0.46
CA ASP A 118 -26.06 3.57 -0.69
C ASP A 118 -25.11 3.78 -1.90
N HIS A 119 -23.81 3.96 -1.65
CA HIS A 119 -22.79 4.23 -2.66
C HIS A 119 -21.74 3.12 -2.79
N GLN A 120 -22.04 1.88 -2.37
CA GLN A 120 -21.08 0.76 -2.41
C GLN A 120 -20.46 0.53 -3.79
N ALA A 121 -21.18 0.82 -4.89
CA ALA A 121 -20.67 0.68 -6.24
C ALA A 121 -19.59 1.72 -6.58
N ASP A 122 -19.74 2.95 -6.09
CA ASP A 122 -18.83 4.07 -6.34
C ASP A 122 -17.62 4.07 -5.40
N LEU A 123 -17.79 3.48 -4.21
CA LEU A 123 -16.78 3.38 -3.14
C LEU A 123 -15.82 2.20 -3.28
N LYS A 124 -16.07 1.31 -4.25
CA LYS A 124 -15.07 0.32 -4.66
C LYS A 124 -13.99 1.04 -5.45
N THR A 125 -13.07 1.70 -4.75
CA THR A 125 -11.70 1.80 -5.27
C THR A 125 -11.23 0.35 -5.36
N GLU A 126 -11.39 -0.28 -6.53
CA GLU A 126 -10.82 -1.60 -6.74
C GLU A 126 -9.33 -1.46 -6.46
N ALA A 127 -8.90 -1.99 -5.32
CA ALA A 127 -7.49 -2.07 -4.99
C ALA A 127 -6.89 -3.00 -6.04
N VAL A 128 -6.40 -2.41 -7.13
CA VAL A 128 -5.82 -3.14 -8.25
C VAL A 128 -4.73 -4.01 -7.65
N ARG A 129 -4.98 -5.32 -7.62
CA ARG A 129 -4.05 -6.31 -7.07
C ARG A 129 -2.88 -6.39 -8.05
N ARG A 130 -1.89 -5.53 -7.83
CA ARG A 130 -0.71 -5.45 -8.68
C ARG A 130 0.20 -6.65 -8.38
N PRO A 131 0.67 -7.36 -9.42
CA PRO A 131 1.61 -8.46 -9.23
C PRO A 131 2.94 -7.95 -8.65
N ARG A 132 3.70 -8.87 -8.05
CA ARG A 132 5.03 -8.56 -7.51
C ARG A 132 6.09 -8.88 -8.56
N TYR A 133 6.74 -7.83 -9.05
CA TYR A 133 7.87 -7.94 -9.95
C TYR A 133 9.18 -8.07 -9.17
N VAL A 134 10.03 -8.99 -9.63
CA VAL A 134 11.30 -9.36 -9.01
C VAL A 134 12.37 -9.43 -10.09
N ARG A 135 13.35 -8.53 -10.06
CA ARG A 135 14.50 -8.59 -10.98
C ARG A 135 15.58 -9.50 -10.40
N ILE A 136 16.08 -10.41 -11.21
CA ILE A 136 17.21 -11.27 -10.87
C ILE A 136 18.51 -10.49 -11.05
N ASN A 137 19.37 -10.53 -10.03
CA ASN A 137 20.70 -9.98 -10.11
C ASN A 137 21.63 -10.96 -10.84
N THR A 138 21.72 -10.81 -12.15
CA THR A 138 22.50 -11.71 -13.03
C THR A 138 24.01 -11.68 -12.78
N ASN A 139 24.51 -10.76 -11.96
CA ASN A 139 25.91 -10.78 -11.51
C ASN A 139 26.15 -11.85 -10.43
N LEU A 140 25.10 -12.29 -9.74
CA LEU A 140 25.19 -13.22 -8.60
C LEU A 140 24.42 -14.53 -8.84
N LEU A 141 23.36 -14.51 -9.65
CA LEU A 141 22.46 -15.64 -9.86
C LEU A 141 21.95 -15.67 -11.30
N THR A 142 22.06 -16.82 -11.97
CA THR A 142 21.46 -16.97 -13.30
C THR A 142 19.94 -17.06 -13.19
N THR A 143 19.20 -16.70 -14.24
CA THR A 143 17.74 -16.86 -14.24
C THR A 143 17.31 -18.31 -14.11
N SER A 144 18.08 -19.25 -14.67
CA SER A 144 17.80 -20.69 -14.56
C SER A 144 17.95 -21.19 -13.12
N ASP A 145 19.01 -20.76 -12.43
CA ASP A 145 19.23 -21.13 -11.04
C ASP A 145 18.25 -20.41 -10.11
N ALA A 146 17.83 -19.18 -10.43
CA ALA A 146 16.76 -18.51 -9.72
C ALA A 146 15.42 -19.26 -9.83
N ILE A 147 15.08 -19.80 -11.02
CA ILE A 147 13.89 -20.64 -11.17
C ILE A 147 13.99 -21.86 -10.26
N ARG A 148 15.14 -22.56 -10.26
CA ARG A 148 15.36 -23.72 -9.39
C ARG A 148 15.25 -23.38 -7.91
N ALA A 149 15.89 -22.30 -7.48
CA ALA A 149 15.85 -21.85 -6.09
C ALA A 149 14.42 -21.59 -5.61
N PHE A 150 13.58 -20.93 -6.41
CA PHE A 150 12.17 -20.76 -6.06
C PHE A 150 11.39 -22.07 -6.09
N GLN A 151 11.70 -23.00 -6.99
CA GLN A 151 11.09 -24.33 -7.01
C GLN A 151 11.46 -25.17 -5.78
N ASP A 152 12.69 -25.03 -5.28
CA ASP A 152 13.15 -25.66 -4.04
C ASP A 152 12.42 -25.09 -2.80
N GLU A 153 11.94 -23.84 -2.90
CA GLU A 153 11.04 -23.18 -1.94
C GLU A 153 9.54 -23.45 -2.23
N GLU A 154 9.21 -24.53 -2.92
CA GLU A 154 7.84 -24.97 -3.24
C GLU A 154 7.06 -24.07 -4.21
N TYR A 155 7.67 -23.02 -4.79
CA TYR A 155 7.00 -22.24 -5.83
C TYR A 155 6.93 -23.02 -7.15
N ARG A 156 5.78 -22.93 -7.82
CA ARG A 156 5.58 -23.51 -9.14
C ARG A 156 5.88 -22.48 -10.24
N PHE A 157 6.85 -22.81 -11.09
CA PHE A 157 7.14 -22.02 -12.28
C PHE A 157 6.11 -22.30 -13.39
N VAL A 158 5.24 -21.32 -13.65
CA VAL A 158 4.29 -21.34 -14.76
C VAL A 158 4.98 -20.76 -15.99
N ARG A 159 5.32 -21.62 -16.97
CA ARG A 159 5.92 -21.14 -18.22
C ARG A 159 4.96 -20.21 -18.94
N CYS A 160 5.47 -19.06 -19.35
CA CYS A 160 4.76 -18.14 -20.24
C CYS A 160 4.35 -18.90 -21.51
N THR A 161 3.06 -18.89 -21.83
CA THR A 161 2.56 -19.47 -23.07
C THR A 161 3.19 -18.75 -24.26
N SER A 162 3.44 -19.47 -25.37
CA SER A 162 3.92 -18.89 -26.65
C SER A 162 2.88 -17.97 -27.32
N GLY A 163 1.87 -17.52 -26.57
CA GLY A 163 0.74 -16.73 -27.04
C GLY A 163 1.04 -15.24 -27.10
N SER A 164 -0.04 -14.50 -27.31
CA SER A 164 -0.04 -13.04 -27.33
C SER A 164 0.29 -12.46 -25.96
N TYR A 165 0.64 -11.17 -25.91
CA TYR A 165 0.82 -10.46 -24.65
C TYR A 165 -0.48 -10.47 -23.80
N ASN A 166 -1.65 -10.50 -24.43
CA ASN A 166 -2.92 -10.61 -23.70
C ASN A 166 -3.06 -11.95 -22.96
N ASP A 167 -2.61 -13.05 -23.58
CA ASP A 167 -2.62 -14.38 -22.94
C ASP A 167 -1.71 -14.39 -21.70
N TYR A 168 -0.56 -13.73 -21.80
CA TYR A 168 0.33 -13.51 -20.67
C TYR A 168 -0.34 -12.67 -19.56
N LEU A 169 -1.05 -11.60 -19.92
CA LEU A 169 -1.78 -10.78 -18.94
C LEU A 169 -2.86 -11.57 -18.20
N GLN A 170 -3.58 -12.46 -18.90
CA GLN A 170 -4.54 -13.37 -18.27
C GLN A 170 -3.84 -14.38 -17.35
N GLN A 171 -2.68 -14.91 -17.75
CA GLN A 171 -1.89 -15.82 -16.94
C GLN A 171 -1.44 -15.16 -15.62
N ILE A 172 -0.91 -13.93 -15.66
CA ILE A 172 -0.44 -13.25 -14.44
C ILE A 172 -1.60 -12.87 -13.50
N GLN A 173 -2.79 -12.62 -14.03
CA GLN A 173 -3.99 -12.39 -13.23
C GLN A 173 -4.44 -13.64 -12.48
N GLY A 174 -4.18 -14.83 -13.04
CA GLY A 174 -4.53 -16.13 -12.47
C GLY A 174 -3.45 -16.78 -11.59
N LEU A 175 -2.31 -16.13 -11.33
CA LEU A 175 -1.26 -16.71 -10.48
C LEU A 175 -1.75 -16.89 -9.04
N SER A 176 -1.55 -18.09 -8.49
CA SER A 176 -1.75 -18.35 -7.07
C SER A 176 -0.59 -17.82 -6.21
N GLU A 177 -0.72 -17.91 -4.88
CA GLU A 177 0.30 -17.42 -3.94
C GLU A 177 1.67 -18.12 -4.08
N TYR A 178 1.68 -19.36 -4.59
CA TYR A 178 2.87 -20.17 -4.83
C TYR A 178 3.23 -20.27 -6.32
N ASP A 179 2.57 -19.52 -7.20
CA ASP A 179 2.93 -19.49 -8.62
C ASP A 179 3.82 -18.28 -8.94
N PHE A 180 4.74 -18.49 -9.87
CA PHE A 180 5.47 -17.40 -10.51
C PHE A 180 5.72 -17.69 -11.98
N THR A 181 5.97 -16.64 -12.74
CA THR A 181 6.34 -16.75 -14.16
C THR A 181 7.46 -15.77 -14.49
N GLN A 182 8.02 -15.88 -15.68
CA GLN A 182 8.99 -14.95 -16.21
C GLN A 182 8.28 -13.81 -16.95
N ASP A 183 8.80 -12.59 -16.87
CA ASP A 183 8.23 -11.47 -17.59
C ASP A 183 8.28 -11.66 -19.11
N TYR A 184 7.21 -11.22 -19.78
CA TYR A 184 7.07 -11.33 -21.22
C TYR A 184 8.19 -10.60 -21.97
N HIS A 185 8.49 -9.36 -21.57
CA HIS A 185 9.44 -8.48 -22.24
C HIS A 185 10.86 -8.61 -21.67
N VAL A 186 11.00 -8.62 -20.34
CA VAL A 186 12.32 -8.54 -19.67
C VAL A 186 12.67 -9.88 -19.03
N LYS A 187 13.50 -10.69 -19.69
CA LYS A 187 13.81 -12.06 -19.24
C LYS A 187 14.49 -12.16 -17.88
N THR A 188 15.10 -11.09 -17.39
CA THR A 188 15.69 -11.05 -16.04
C THR A 188 14.68 -10.69 -14.95
N VAL A 189 13.39 -10.53 -15.26
CA VAL A 189 12.34 -10.20 -14.30
C VAL A 189 11.36 -11.37 -14.18
N PHE A 190 11.03 -11.75 -12.94
CA PHE A 190 9.97 -12.69 -12.59
C PHE A 190 8.76 -11.95 -12.01
N VAL A 191 7.61 -12.59 -12.13
CA VAL A 191 6.31 -12.06 -11.75
C VAL A 191 5.61 -13.05 -10.85
N PHE A 192 5.29 -12.60 -9.64
CA PHE A 192 4.57 -13.34 -8.63
C PHE A 192 3.19 -12.72 -8.42
N SER A 193 2.30 -13.47 -7.77
CA SER A 193 0.99 -12.97 -7.38
C SER A 193 1.05 -11.75 -6.45
N ALA A 194 -0.07 -11.03 -6.37
CA ALA A 194 -0.16 -9.85 -5.53
C ALA A 194 -0.04 -10.25 -4.04
N GLY A 195 0.84 -9.58 -3.30
CA GLY A 195 1.01 -9.80 -1.86
C GLY A 195 2.09 -10.80 -1.47
N THR A 196 2.74 -11.49 -2.42
CA THR A 196 3.90 -12.35 -2.13
C THR A 196 4.97 -11.59 -1.36
N LYS A 197 5.37 -12.16 -0.21
CA LYS A 197 6.33 -11.57 0.72
C LYS A 197 7.72 -12.15 0.48
N LEU A 198 8.59 -11.34 -0.13
CA LEU A 198 9.97 -11.75 -0.44
C LEU A 198 11.03 -10.91 0.30
N HIS A 199 10.62 -10.05 1.24
CA HIS A 199 11.53 -9.18 1.98
C HIS A 199 12.35 -9.93 3.05
N GLU A 200 11.88 -11.12 3.44
CA GLU A 200 12.56 -12.03 4.38
C GLU A 200 13.17 -13.24 3.65
N ASN A 201 12.98 -13.34 2.32
CA ASN A 201 13.52 -14.44 1.53
C ASN A 201 15.06 -14.34 1.46
N GLU A 202 15.74 -15.49 1.53
CA GLU A 202 17.19 -15.55 1.60
C GLU A 202 17.86 -14.95 0.36
N LEU A 203 17.31 -15.20 -0.84
CA LEU A 203 17.79 -14.60 -2.09
C LEU A 203 17.71 -13.07 -2.07
N TYR A 204 16.70 -12.50 -1.38
CA TYR A 204 16.57 -11.06 -1.24
C TYR A 204 17.61 -10.51 -0.26
N LEU A 205 17.79 -11.17 0.89
CA LEU A 205 18.78 -10.78 1.90
C LEU A 205 20.22 -10.87 1.36
N GLU A 206 20.48 -11.82 0.47
CA GLU A 206 21.77 -12.00 -0.21
C GLU A 206 21.95 -11.11 -1.46
N ASN A 207 20.99 -10.22 -1.76
CA ASN A 207 21.00 -9.35 -2.94
C ASN A 207 21.00 -10.09 -4.30
N LYS A 208 20.61 -11.36 -4.31
CA LYS A 208 20.45 -12.17 -5.53
C LYS A 208 19.18 -11.81 -6.29
N ILE A 209 18.17 -11.29 -5.59
CA ILE A 209 16.94 -10.74 -6.20
C ILE A 209 16.67 -9.31 -5.72
N ILE A 210 15.98 -8.54 -6.55
CA ILE A 210 15.67 -7.13 -6.31
C ILE A 210 14.17 -6.91 -6.54
N LEU A 211 13.46 -6.42 -5.53
CA LEU A 211 12.03 -6.09 -5.63
C LEU A 211 11.89 -4.73 -6.34
N GLN A 212 11.54 -4.77 -7.63
CA GLN A 212 11.53 -3.59 -8.49
C GLN A 212 10.32 -3.60 -9.41
N ASP A 213 9.67 -2.44 -9.58
CA ASP A 213 8.57 -2.29 -10.54
C ASP A 213 9.04 -2.54 -11.99
N LYS A 214 8.17 -3.13 -12.82
CA LYS A 214 8.48 -3.44 -14.22
C LYS A 214 8.86 -2.20 -15.02
N ALA A 215 8.17 -1.07 -14.82
CA ALA A 215 8.45 0.15 -15.57
C ALA A 215 9.88 0.65 -15.31
N THR A 216 10.33 0.57 -14.05
CA THR A 216 11.71 0.94 -13.69
C THR A 216 12.72 -0.03 -14.29
N ALA A 217 12.45 -1.34 -14.26
CA ALA A 217 13.32 -2.34 -14.88
C ALA A 217 13.40 -2.17 -16.41
N MET A 218 12.31 -1.74 -17.05
CA MET A 218 12.27 -1.49 -18.50
C MET A 218 13.16 -0.33 -18.94
N ALA A 219 13.29 0.74 -18.15
CA ALA A 219 14.15 1.88 -18.51
C ALA A 219 15.60 1.42 -18.75
N VAL A 220 16.16 0.63 -17.84
CA VAL A 220 17.51 0.09 -17.96
C VAL A 220 17.61 -0.95 -19.08
N HIS A 221 16.58 -1.79 -19.22
CA HIS A 221 16.53 -2.79 -20.30
C HIS A 221 16.55 -2.14 -21.69
N LEU A 222 15.82 -1.05 -21.88
CA LEU A 222 15.76 -0.30 -23.14
C LEU A 222 17.01 0.53 -23.40
N LEU A 223 17.63 1.08 -22.34
CA LEU A 223 18.90 1.80 -22.45
C LEU A 223 20.02 0.89 -22.97
N ALA A 224 20.01 -0.40 -22.59
CA ALA A 224 20.96 -1.42 -23.02
C ALA A 224 22.43 -0.94 -23.06
N PRO A 225 22.96 -0.35 -21.97
CA PRO A 225 24.29 0.26 -21.98
C PRO A 225 25.36 -0.82 -22.23
N PRO A 226 26.28 -0.61 -23.19
CA PRO A 226 27.33 -1.59 -23.46
C PRO A 226 28.34 -1.63 -22.30
N PRO A 227 28.99 -2.79 -22.05
CA PRO A 227 30.05 -2.89 -21.04
C PRO A 227 31.15 -1.84 -21.26
N GLY A 228 31.55 -1.16 -20.19
CA GLY A 228 32.56 -0.10 -20.22
C GLY A 228 32.05 1.29 -20.60
N SER A 229 30.76 1.44 -20.89
CA SER A 229 30.15 2.77 -21.07
C SER A 229 30.13 3.59 -19.77
N VAL A 230 30.18 4.90 -19.90
CA VAL A 230 29.95 5.85 -18.82
C VAL A 230 28.49 6.29 -18.91
N ALA A 231 27.71 6.01 -17.87
CA ALA A 231 26.31 6.40 -17.77
C ALA A 231 26.13 7.48 -16.70
N LEU A 232 25.15 8.35 -16.92
CA LEU A 232 24.63 9.29 -15.92
C LEU A 232 23.23 8.79 -15.54
N ASP A 233 23.00 8.58 -14.25
CA ASP A 233 21.72 8.17 -13.66
C ASP A 233 21.14 9.34 -12.85
#